data_AF-A0A8X6PRQ1-F1
#
_entry.id   AF-A0A8X6PRQ1-F1
#
_cell.length_a   1.000
_cell.length_b   1.000
_cell.length_c   1.000
_cell.angle_alpha   90.00
_cell.angle_beta   90.00
_cell.angle_gamma   90.00
#
_symmetry.space_group_name_H-M   'P 1'
#
loop_
_entity.id
_entity.type
_entity.pdbx_description
1 polymer ?
#
loop_
_entity_poly.entity_id
_entity_poly.type
_entity_poly.pdbx_seq_one_letter_code
_entity_poly.pdbx_strand_id
1 'polypeptide(L)'
;MSRVKLELFTDLDMHLFIERGIRGGISMISHRFSSANNKYLESYDEVKPSKYILYLDANNLYGWAMSQFLPTHGFEWIKEPVNFMEISDESDIGFILEVDLDYPENLHDLHNDYPLAPETLNVTNDMLSPYFYIKIKYYINDKLLFTDTDSLCYEISTSDVYKDMEKDSHLFDTSDYPKNHVLNNETNKKVLGKMKDELSSSLAVEFVGLKPKMYSLKSVAMEKKTAKGVSKRIIQQQIRHSD
;
A
#
# COMPACT_ATOMS: atom_id res chain seq x y z
N MET A 1 17.66 -22.38 7.91
CA MET A 1 16.25 -22.81 8.04
C MET A 1 15.86 -22.67 9.50
N SER A 2 14.76 -21.97 9.79
CA SER A 2 14.18 -21.98 11.14
C SER A 2 13.87 -23.44 11.51
N ARG A 3 14.22 -23.87 12.73
CA ARG A 3 13.93 -25.24 13.20
C ARG A 3 12.48 -25.39 13.68
N VAL A 4 11.61 -24.48 13.26
CA VAL A 4 10.21 -24.40 13.66
C VAL A 4 9.45 -25.55 13.01
N LYS A 5 8.65 -26.26 13.80
CA LYS A 5 7.72 -27.27 13.32
C LYS A 5 6.35 -26.64 13.24
N LEU A 6 5.70 -26.76 12.08
CA LEU A 6 4.34 -26.29 11.88
C LEU A 6 3.38 -27.44 12.17
N GLU A 7 2.43 -27.21 13.08
CA GLU A 7 1.30 -28.09 13.27
C GLU A 7 0.33 -27.94 12.10
N LEU A 8 -0.24 -29.06 11.66
CA LEU A 8 -1.28 -29.06 10.64
C LEU A 8 -2.65 -29.08 11.32
N PHE A 9 -3.61 -28.36 10.74
CA PHE A 9 -5.00 -28.46 11.18
C PHE A 9 -5.50 -29.90 11.06
N THR A 10 -6.05 -30.42 12.15
CA THR A 10 -6.69 -31.75 12.21
C THR A 10 -8.21 -31.64 12.20
N ASP A 11 -8.75 -30.48 12.57
CA ASP A 11 -10.16 -30.13 12.49
C ASP A 11 -10.48 -29.48 11.13
N LEU A 12 -11.49 -30.03 10.45
CA LEU A 12 -11.96 -29.53 9.16
C LEU A 12 -12.58 -28.14 9.29
N ASP A 13 -13.30 -27.85 10.37
CA ASP A 13 -13.97 -26.58 10.56
C ASP A 13 -12.93 -25.47 10.80
N MET A 14 -11.86 -25.74 11.56
CA MET A 14 -10.73 -24.82 11.67
C MET A 14 -10.07 -24.56 10.31
N HIS A 15 -9.83 -25.62 9.53
CA HIS A 15 -9.22 -25.47 8.22
C HIS A 15 -10.08 -24.59 7.29
N LEU A 16 -11.40 -24.85 7.24
CA LEU A 16 -12.34 -24.05 6.44
C LEU A 16 -12.45 -22.62 6.94
N PHE A 17 -12.43 -22.40 8.26
CA PHE A 17 -12.43 -21.07 8.87
C PHE A 17 -11.22 -20.24 8.41
N ILE A 18 -10.02 -20.83 8.47
CA ILE A 18 -8.79 -20.17 8.04
C ILE A 18 -8.80 -19.93 6.52
N GLU A 19 -9.14 -20.94 5.72
CA GLU A 19 -9.22 -20.79 4.25
C GLU A 19 -10.18 -19.67 3.84
N ARG A 20 -11.33 -19.55 4.51
CA ARG A 20 -12.29 -18.44 4.29
C ARG A 20 -11.74 -17.09 4.71
N GLY A 21 -10.80 -17.03 5.65
CA GLY A 21 -10.13 -15.82 6.09
C GLY A 21 -8.94 -15.40 5.22
N ILE A 22 -8.36 -16.31 4.43
CA ILE A 22 -7.20 -15.99 3.57
C ILE A 22 -7.59 -14.92 2.55
N ARG A 23 -6.79 -13.85 2.49
CA ARG A 23 -6.89 -12.79 1.49
C ARG A 23 -5.55 -12.64 0.77
N GLY A 24 -5.62 -12.23 -0.49
CA GLY A 24 -4.43 -11.80 -1.23
C GLY A 24 -4.03 -10.37 -0.87
N GLY A 25 -2.92 -9.91 -1.45
CA GLY A 25 -2.51 -8.52 -1.35
C GLY A 25 -3.56 -7.56 -1.93
N ILE A 26 -3.82 -6.47 -1.19
CA ILE A 26 -4.74 -5.42 -1.61
C ILE A 26 -4.15 -4.68 -2.81
N SER A 27 -4.93 -4.53 -3.89
CA SER A 27 -4.52 -3.72 -5.03
C SER A 27 -5.69 -2.91 -5.55
N MET A 28 -5.52 -1.60 -5.58
CA MET A 28 -6.54 -0.66 -6.01
C MET A 28 -5.92 0.61 -6.59
N ILE A 29 -6.71 1.29 -7.44
CA ILE A 29 -6.45 2.66 -7.89
C ILE A 29 -7.50 3.52 -7.19
N SER A 30 -7.10 4.33 -6.20
CA SER A 30 -8.05 5.19 -5.49
C SER A 30 -8.26 6.51 -6.25
N HIS A 31 -7.20 7.05 -6.89
CA HIS A 31 -7.30 8.21 -7.78
C HIS A 31 -6.71 7.90 -9.15
N ARG A 32 -7.42 8.22 -10.23
CA ARG A 32 -7.03 7.84 -11.59
C ARG A 32 -5.96 8.75 -12.21
N PHE A 33 -5.80 9.96 -11.69
CA PHE A 33 -4.90 10.95 -12.27
C PHE A 33 -4.34 11.88 -11.20
N SER A 34 -3.05 12.19 -11.31
CA SER A 34 -2.39 13.25 -10.55
C SER A 34 -1.22 13.82 -11.35
N SER A 35 -1.02 15.13 -11.25
CA SER A 35 0.15 15.83 -11.81
C SER A 35 0.84 16.59 -10.68
N ALA A 36 2.15 16.44 -10.54
CA ALA A 36 2.94 17.12 -9.53
C ALA A 36 3.05 18.63 -9.79
N ASN A 37 3.16 19.42 -8.71
CA ASN A 37 3.61 20.81 -8.72
C ASN A 37 4.76 20.92 -7.73
N ASN A 38 5.88 20.31 -8.09
CA ASN A 38 7.03 20.15 -7.21
C ASN A 38 8.06 21.25 -7.50
N LYS A 39 8.54 21.95 -6.45
CA LYS A 39 9.52 23.06 -6.55
C LYS A 39 10.84 22.72 -7.23
N TYR A 40 11.15 21.43 -7.37
CA TYR A 40 12.36 20.96 -8.06
C TYR A 40 12.14 20.68 -9.56
N LEU A 41 10.89 20.80 -10.06
CA LEU A 41 10.57 20.69 -11.49
C LEU A 41 10.74 22.05 -12.18
N GLU A 42 11.20 22.03 -13.44
CA GLU A 42 11.29 23.23 -14.28
C GLU A 42 9.91 23.88 -14.51
N SER A 43 8.85 23.07 -14.51
CA SER A 43 7.47 23.50 -14.70
C SER A 43 6.77 23.95 -13.41
N TYR A 44 7.51 24.18 -12.32
CA TYR A 44 6.95 24.58 -11.03
C TYR A 44 6.25 25.94 -11.12
N ASP A 45 5.06 26.00 -10.55
CA ASP A 45 4.26 27.21 -10.45
C ASP A 45 4.20 27.65 -8.97
N GLU A 46 4.92 28.72 -8.64
CA GLU A 46 5.00 29.30 -7.29
C GLU A 46 3.65 29.79 -6.75
N VAL A 47 2.68 30.06 -7.63
CA VAL A 47 1.34 30.52 -7.24
C VAL A 47 0.49 29.35 -6.75
N LYS A 48 0.80 28.13 -7.19
CA LYS A 48 0.08 26.91 -6.79
C LYS A 48 0.75 26.26 -5.58
N PRO A 49 -0.02 25.54 -4.74
CA PRO A 49 0.56 24.79 -3.63
C PRO A 49 1.55 23.74 -4.13
N SER A 50 2.63 23.53 -3.38
CA SER A 50 3.60 22.47 -3.63
C SER A 50 2.94 21.11 -3.51
N LYS A 51 3.15 20.26 -4.51
CA LYS A 51 2.52 18.96 -4.62
C LYS A 51 3.48 17.93 -5.20
N TYR A 52 3.69 16.85 -4.47
CA TYR A 52 4.64 15.80 -4.77
C TYR A 52 3.89 14.51 -5.06
N ILE A 53 4.40 13.69 -5.98
CA ILE A 53 3.96 12.31 -6.12
C ILE A 53 5.09 11.43 -5.60
N LEU A 54 4.83 10.65 -4.55
CA LEU A 54 5.80 9.79 -3.89
C LEU A 54 5.40 8.33 -4.10
N TYR A 55 6.31 7.51 -4.60
CA TYR A 55 6.06 6.08 -4.80
C TYR A 55 6.98 5.25 -3.91
N LEU A 56 6.40 4.69 -2.86
CA LEU A 56 7.08 3.85 -1.87
C LEU A 56 6.78 2.37 -2.10
N ASP A 57 7.77 1.52 -1.84
CA ASP A 57 7.64 0.06 -1.88
C ASP A 57 8.34 -0.56 -0.67
N ALA A 58 7.69 -1.50 0.02
CA ALA A 58 8.25 -2.11 1.21
C ALA A 58 9.30 -3.18 0.84
N ASN A 59 10.50 -3.05 1.43
CA ASN A 59 11.57 -4.02 1.27
C ASN A 59 11.15 -5.41 1.79
N ASN A 60 10.85 -6.32 0.86
CA ASN A 60 10.49 -7.71 1.12
C ASN A 60 9.38 -7.84 2.19
N LEU A 61 8.21 -7.26 1.90
CA LEU A 61 7.06 -7.22 2.82
C LEU A 61 6.71 -8.60 3.40
N TYR A 62 6.63 -9.64 2.55
CA TYR A 62 6.32 -10.99 3.04
C TYR A 62 7.43 -11.56 3.91
N GLY A 63 8.71 -11.30 3.60
CA GLY A 63 9.82 -11.71 4.46
C GLY A 63 9.80 -10.99 5.82
N TRP A 64 9.44 -9.71 5.84
CA TRP A 64 9.21 -8.96 7.07
C TRP A 64 8.04 -9.55 7.87
N ALA A 65 6.90 -9.82 7.22
CA ALA A 65 5.73 -10.44 7.84
C ALA A 65 6.05 -11.84 8.39
N MET A 66 6.81 -12.65 7.66
CA MET A 66 7.30 -13.96 8.09
C MET A 66 8.30 -13.90 9.26
N SER A 67 8.84 -12.72 9.56
CA SER A 67 9.72 -12.50 10.71
C SER A 67 8.97 -12.00 11.94
N GLN A 68 7.66 -11.73 11.84
CA GLN A 68 6.81 -11.36 12.97
C GLN A 68 6.36 -12.60 13.76
N PHE A 69 5.70 -12.38 14.91
CA PHE A 69 5.05 -13.45 15.66
C PHE A 69 3.93 -14.06 14.82
N LEU A 70 4.06 -15.34 14.48
CA LEU A 70 3.13 -16.07 13.64
C LEU A 70 2.66 -17.34 14.35
N PRO A 71 1.40 -17.76 14.13
CA PRO A 71 0.90 -19.00 14.69
C PRO A 71 1.63 -20.19 14.06
N THR A 72 2.11 -21.10 14.91
CA THR A 72 2.89 -22.27 14.47
C THR A 72 2.32 -23.60 14.96
N HIS A 73 1.68 -23.61 16.14
CA HIS A 73 1.11 -24.78 16.80
C HIS A 73 0.16 -24.35 17.94
N GLY A 74 -0.51 -25.31 18.58
CA GLY A 74 -1.44 -25.11 19.69
C GLY A 74 -2.81 -24.61 19.24
N PHE A 75 -3.27 -25.03 18.05
CA PHE A 75 -4.54 -24.56 17.49
C PHE A 75 -5.73 -25.15 18.25
N GLU A 76 -6.48 -24.30 18.94
CA GLU A 76 -7.65 -24.70 19.72
C GLU A 76 -8.81 -23.72 19.57
N TRP A 77 -10.04 -24.22 19.55
CA TRP A 77 -11.24 -23.38 19.63
C TRP A 77 -11.43 -22.88 21.06
N ILE A 78 -11.63 -21.58 21.22
CA ILE A 78 -11.89 -20.95 22.51
C ILE A 78 -13.39 -20.79 22.68
N LYS A 79 -13.90 -21.19 23.87
CA LYS A 79 -15.33 -21.10 24.20
C LYS A 79 -15.72 -19.79 24.88
N GLU A 80 -14.76 -19.14 25.52
CA GLU A 80 -14.99 -17.90 26.26
C GLU A 80 -14.53 -16.69 25.43
N PRO A 81 -15.26 -15.57 25.47
CA PRO A 81 -14.87 -14.36 24.76
C PRO A 81 -13.56 -13.82 25.33
N VAL A 82 -12.66 -13.44 24.42
CA VAL A 82 -11.35 -12.91 24.75
C VAL A 82 -11.37 -11.40 24.58
N ASN A 83 -10.83 -10.65 25.55
CA ASN A 83 -10.60 -9.22 25.38
C ASN A 83 -9.34 -8.98 24.55
N PHE A 84 -9.46 -9.23 23.25
CA PHE A 84 -8.33 -9.20 22.32
C PHE A 84 -7.66 -7.83 22.18
N MET A 85 -8.37 -6.74 22.52
CA MET A 85 -7.84 -5.37 22.47
C MET A 85 -6.74 -5.11 23.50
N GLU A 86 -6.62 -5.95 24.53
CA GLU A 86 -5.61 -5.83 25.59
C GLU A 86 -4.41 -6.75 25.38
N ILE A 87 -4.42 -7.56 24.31
CA ILE A 87 -3.39 -8.56 24.02
C ILE A 87 -2.32 -7.93 23.13
N SER A 88 -1.06 -8.15 23.50
CA SER A 88 0.08 -7.68 22.71
C SER A 88 0.23 -8.48 21.41
N ASP A 89 0.63 -7.81 20.33
CA ASP A 89 0.98 -8.45 19.05
C ASP A 89 2.21 -9.38 19.18
N GLU A 90 3.01 -9.21 20.23
CA GLU A 90 4.18 -10.05 20.55
C GLU A 90 3.86 -11.15 21.58
N SER A 91 2.58 -11.39 21.86
CA SER A 91 2.14 -12.45 22.77
C SER A 91 2.52 -13.84 22.23
N ASP A 92 2.92 -14.73 23.13
CA ASP A 92 3.18 -16.14 22.81
C ASP A 92 1.92 -16.87 22.31
N ILE A 93 0.73 -16.35 22.67
CA ILE A 93 -0.58 -16.86 22.24
C ILE A 93 -1.27 -15.79 21.40
N GLY A 94 -1.55 -16.14 20.14
CA GLY A 94 -2.31 -15.32 19.19
C GLY A 94 -3.77 -15.79 19.05
N PHE A 95 -4.62 -14.91 18.53
CA PHE A 95 -6.05 -15.16 18.35
C PHE A 95 -6.45 -14.86 16.91
N ILE A 96 -7.29 -15.71 16.34
CA ILE A 96 -7.96 -15.47 15.06
C ILE A 96 -9.44 -15.42 15.37
N LEU A 97 -10.07 -14.30 15.05
CA LEU A 97 -11.41 -13.97 15.53
C LEU A 97 -12.34 -13.74 14.34
N GLU A 98 -13.57 -14.23 14.48
CA GLU A 98 -14.71 -13.79 13.69
C GLU A 98 -15.50 -12.80 14.54
N VAL A 99 -15.67 -11.58 14.01
CA VAL A 99 -16.25 -10.47 14.75
C VAL A 99 -17.25 -9.74 13.88
N ASP A 100 -18.28 -9.19 14.51
CA ASP A 100 -19.11 -8.17 13.91
C ASP A 100 -18.42 -6.81 14.09
N LEU A 101 -18.28 -6.07 12.98
CA LEU A 101 -17.69 -4.73 12.96
C LEU A 101 -18.79 -3.68 12.79
N ASP A 102 -18.91 -2.79 13.76
CA ASP A 102 -19.60 -1.52 13.55
C ASP A 102 -18.62 -0.52 12.92
N TYR A 103 -19.02 0.10 11.81
CA TYR A 103 -18.17 1.04 11.08
C TYR A 103 -18.80 2.44 11.02
N PRO A 104 -18.46 3.33 11.96
CA PRO A 104 -19.08 4.64 12.10
C PRO A 104 -19.01 5.50 10.84
N GLU A 105 -20.13 6.15 10.48
CA GLU A 105 -20.24 7.00 9.28
C GLU A 105 -19.18 8.10 9.21
N ASN A 106 -18.78 8.65 10.36
CA ASN A 106 -17.78 9.73 10.42
C ASN A 106 -16.38 9.30 9.96
N LEU A 107 -16.10 7.99 9.85
CA LEU A 107 -14.83 7.44 9.36
C LEU A 107 -14.85 7.15 7.84
N HIS A 108 -16.03 7.10 7.22
CA HIS A 108 -16.18 6.66 5.83
C HIS A 108 -15.47 7.58 4.84
N ASP A 109 -15.44 8.88 5.11
CA ASP A 109 -14.68 9.83 4.29
C ASP A 109 -13.18 9.74 4.54
N LEU A 110 -12.76 9.49 5.78
CA LEU A 110 -11.35 9.39 6.17
C LEU A 110 -10.69 8.15 5.55
N HIS A 111 -11.35 6.99 5.59
CA HIS A 111 -10.80 5.75 5.03
C HIS A 111 -11.25 5.50 3.58
N ASN A 112 -11.81 6.50 2.90
CA ASN A 112 -12.29 6.36 1.52
C ASN A 112 -11.20 5.86 0.56
N ASP A 113 -9.97 6.28 0.82
CA ASP A 113 -8.81 5.95 0.00
C ASP A 113 -8.23 4.57 0.34
N TYR A 114 -8.53 4.01 1.53
CA TYR A 114 -8.06 2.70 2.00
C TYR A 114 -9.11 2.01 2.91
N PRO A 115 -10.08 1.28 2.34
CA PRO A 115 -11.12 0.61 3.11
C PRO A 115 -10.51 -0.49 3.98
N LEU A 116 -10.84 -0.46 5.27
CA LEU A 116 -10.44 -1.48 6.24
C LEU A 116 -11.33 -2.72 6.12
N ALA A 117 -10.77 -3.89 6.45
CA ALA A 117 -11.46 -5.19 6.40
C ALA A 117 -12.17 -5.50 5.05
N PRO A 118 -11.43 -5.53 3.92
CA PRO A 118 -12.04 -5.84 2.63
C PRO A 118 -12.55 -7.28 2.58
N GLU A 119 -13.83 -7.43 2.24
CA GLU A 119 -14.48 -8.72 2.05
C GLU A 119 -14.55 -9.13 0.57
N THR A 120 -14.39 -10.43 0.32
CA THR A 120 -14.63 -11.00 -1.00
C THR A 120 -16.14 -11.22 -1.17
N LEU A 121 -16.82 -10.23 -1.73
CA LEU A 121 -18.28 -10.28 -1.98
C LEU A 121 -18.60 -10.15 -3.47
N ASN A 122 -19.60 -10.90 -3.93
CA ASN A 122 -20.25 -10.63 -5.21
C ASN A 122 -21.24 -9.48 -5.01
N VAL A 123 -20.84 -8.28 -5.40
CA VAL A 123 -21.67 -7.08 -5.27
C VAL A 123 -22.91 -7.20 -6.18
N THR A 124 -24.10 -7.18 -5.59
CA THR A 124 -25.37 -7.12 -6.32
C THR A 124 -25.83 -5.66 -6.45
N ASN A 125 -26.65 -5.34 -7.46
CA ASN A 125 -27.02 -3.96 -7.80
C ASN A 125 -27.74 -3.22 -6.65
N ASP A 126 -28.39 -3.95 -5.76
CA ASP A 126 -29.08 -3.47 -4.55
C ASP A 126 -28.11 -3.07 -3.42
N MET A 127 -26.85 -3.51 -3.45
CA MET A 127 -25.82 -3.14 -2.47
C MET A 127 -25.16 -1.78 -2.77
N LEU A 128 -25.47 -1.17 -3.92
CA LEU A 128 -24.90 0.12 -4.34
C LEU A 128 -25.69 1.27 -3.70
N SER A 129 -25.08 1.97 -2.74
CA SER A 129 -25.72 3.14 -2.12
C SER A 129 -25.74 4.35 -3.07
N PRO A 130 -26.72 5.26 -2.96
CA PRO A 130 -26.72 6.54 -3.68
C PRO A 130 -25.45 7.38 -3.45
N TYR A 131 -24.82 7.21 -2.30
CA TYR A 131 -23.55 7.82 -1.91
C TYR A 131 -22.36 7.32 -2.76
N PHE A 132 -22.34 6.04 -3.13
CA PHE A 132 -21.34 5.47 -4.05
C PHE A 132 -21.40 6.10 -5.46
N TYR A 133 -22.60 6.54 -5.88
CA TYR A 133 -22.83 7.25 -7.14
C TYR A 133 -22.33 8.71 -7.12
N ILE A 134 -22.30 9.34 -5.93
CA ILE A 134 -21.96 10.77 -5.75
C ILE A 134 -20.45 10.96 -5.46
N LYS A 135 -19.79 10.00 -4.79
CA LYS A 135 -18.36 10.07 -4.43
C LYS A 135 -17.38 10.06 -5.59
N ILE A 136 -17.80 9.71 -6.82
CA ILE A 136 -16.98 9.79 -8.04
C ILE A 136 -16.53 11.25 -8.33
N LYS A 137 -17.08 12.25 -7.64
CA LYS A 137 -16.99 13.66 -8.08
C LYS A 137 -16.07 14.59 -7.27
N TYR A 138 -15.68 14.30 -6.02
CA TYR A 138 -14.94 15.28 -5.22
C TYR A 138 -14.11 14.66 -4.09
N TYR A 139 -12.77 14.75 -4.12
CA TYR A 139 -11.96 14.54 -2.91
C TYR A 139 -10.75 15.48 -2.76
N ILE A 140 -10.48 15.75 -1.48
CA ILE A 140 -9.60 16.74 -0.82
C ILE A 140 -8.29 16.09 -0.34
N ASN A 141 -7.32 16.94 0.02
CA ASN A 141 -5.91 16.80 0.45
C ASN A 141 -5.35 15.45 0.95
N ASP A 142 -4.09 15.25 0.53
CA ASP A 142 -3.22 14.08 0.55
C ASP A 142 -3.89 12.76 0.19
N LYS A 143 -3.55 12.25 -1.01
CA LYS A 143 -4.36 11.24 -1.70
C LYS A 143 -3.54 10.00 -1.97
N LEU A 144 -4.06 8.82 -1.64
CA LEU A 144 -3.46 7.57 -2.08
C LEU A 144 -3.82 7.37 -3.56
N LEU A 145 -2.87 7.53 -4.47
CA LEU A 145 -3.10 7.32 -5.90
C LEU A 145 -3.39 5.85 -6.21
N PHE A 146 -2.53 4.96 -5.71
CA PHE A 146 -2.74 3.53 -5.81
C PHE A 146 -1.99 2.75 -4.73
N THR A 147 -2.41 1.50 -4.55
CA THR A 147 -1.62 0.48 -3.85
C THR A 147 -1.61 -0.84 -4.64
N ASP A 148 -0.50 -1.56 -4.56
CA ASP A 148 -0.40 -2.94 -5.03
C ASP A 148 0.44 -3.74 -4.03
N THR A 149 -0.23 -4.35 -3.06
CA THR A 149 0.33 -5.19 -2.00
C THR A 149 1.33 -4.47 -1.08
N ASP A 150 2.58 -4.33 -1.53
CA ASP A 150 3.73 -3.74 -0.84
C ASP A 150 4.07 -2.33 -1.30
N SER A 151 3.44 -1.90 -2.40
CA SER A 151 3.59 -0.59 -3.01
C SER A 151 2.50 0.39 -2.55
N LEU A 152 2.89 1.62 -2.22
CA LEU A 152 2.01 2.76 -1.94
C LEU A 152 2.46 3.98 -2.76
N CYS A 153 1.55 4.60 -3.51
CA CYS A 153 1.83 5.83 -4.22
C CYS A 153 0.90 6.95 -3.78
N TYR A 154 1.46 8.05 -3.30
CA TYR A 154 0.73 9.17 -2.72
C TYR A 154 0.91 10.44 -3.54
N GLU A 155 -0.12 11.27 -3.58
CA GLU A 155 -0.03 12.70 -3.84
C GLU A 155 0.05 13.42 -2.49
N ILE A 156 1.16 14.10 -2.21
CA ILE A 156 1.46 14.74 -0.91
C ILE A 156 1.62 16.24 -1.10
N SER A 157 0.94 17.03 -0.27
CA SER A 157 0.99 18.48 -0.22
C SER A 157 1.84 18.93 0.97
N THR A 158 3.14 19.15 0.74
CA THR A 158 4.08 19.60 1.78
C THR A 158 5.02 20.69 1.25
N SER A 159 5.73 21.38 2.14
CA SER A 159 6.78 22.32 1.78
C SER A 159 8.00 21.66 1.15
N ASP A 160 8.34 20.43 1.59
CA ASP A 160 9.49 19.67 1.11
C ASP A 160 9.45 18.20 1.56
N VAL A 161 9.04 17.31 0.66
CA VAL A 161 8.94 15.87 0.97
C VAL A 161 10.29 15.27 1.37
N TYR A 162 11.40 15.78 0.85
CA TYR A 162 12.73 15.24 1.16
C TYR A 162 13.18 15.59 2.57
N LYS A 163 12.82 16.79 3.07
CA LYS A 163 13.08 17.14 4.47
C LYS A 163 12.23 16.34 5.43
N ASP A 164 11.00 16.01 5.04
CA ASP A 164 10.13 15.16 5.85
C ASP A 164 10.69 13.72 5.91
N MET A 165 11.14 13.17 4.77
CA MET A 165 11.85 11.88 4.72
C MET A 165 13.16 11.88 5.54
N GLU A 166 13.87 13.01 5.62
CA GLU A 166 15.10 13.12 6.42
C GLU A 166 14.84 12.94 7.92
N LYS A 167 13.79 13.60 8.44
CA LYS A 167 13.36 13.49 9.84
C LYS A 167 13.03 12.04 10.19
N ASP A 168 12.34 11.37 9.28
CA ASP A 168 11.91 9.98 9.42
C ASP A 168 12.85 8.99 8.71
N SER A 169 14.12 9.36 8.53
CA SER A 169 15.12 8.57 7.78
C SER A 169 15.27 7.13 8.25
N HIS A 170 14.98 6.86 9.53
CA HIS A 170 14.95 5.52 10.11
C HIS A 170 13.88 4.60 9.50
N LEU A 171 12.85 5.12 8.83
CA LEU A 171 11.77 4.36 8.17
C LEU A 171 12.08 4.05 6.70
N PHE A 172 12.97 4.81 6.07
CA PHE A 172 13.20 4.76 4.63
C PHE A 172 14.49 4.06 4.23
N ASP A 173 14.44 3.35 3.10
CA ASP A 173 15.62 2.89 2.36
C ASP A 173 15.87 3.83 1.17
N THR A 174 16.82 4.74 1.32
CA THR A 174 17.26 5.71 0.30
C THR A 174 18.59 5.31 -0.34
N SER A 175 19.01 4.05 -0.19
CA SER A 175 20.33 3.59 -0.65
C SER A 175 20.48 3.62 -2.18
N ASP A 176 19.36 3.53 -2.90
CA ASP A 176 19.27 3.60 -4.37
C ASP A 176 19.32 5.05 -4.91
N TYR A 177 19.34 6.07 -4.04
CA TYR A 177 19.47 7.46 -4.50
C TYR A 177 20.85 7.70 -5.16
N PRO A 178 20.97 8.71 -6.04
CA PRO A 178 22.27 9.14 -6.56
C PRO A 178 23.27 9.41 -5.44
N LYS A 179 24.53 8.99 -5.60
CA LYS A 179 25.57 9.10 -4.56
C LYS A 179 25.86 10.53 -4.09
N ASN A 180 25.52 11.51 -4.91
CA ASN A 180 25.64 12.94 -4.60
C ASN A 180 24.37 13.53 -3.94
N HIS A 181 23.29 12.75 -3.78
CA HIS A 181 22.06 13.22 -3.17
C HIS A 181 22.18 13.27 -1.65
N VAL A 182 21.67 14.34 -1.02
CA VAL A 182 21.77 14.57 0.44
C VAL A 182 21.21 13.42 1.28
N LEU A 183 20.10 12.84 0.83
CA LEU A 183 19.47 11.69 1.49
C LEU A 183 20.07 10.32 1.16
N ASN A 184 21.11 10.22 0.31
CA ASN A 184 21.69 8.91 0.00
C ASN A 184 22.34 8.31 1.25
N ASN A 185 21.79 7.17 1.71
CA ASN A 185 22.30 6.47 2.87
C ASN A 185 22.15 4.95 2.69
N GLU A 186 23.23 4.20 2.92
CA GLU A 186 23.23 2.74 2.83
C GLU A 186 22.83 2.03 4.14
N THR A 187 22.61 2.75 5.25
CA THR A 187 22.24 2.16 6.55
C THR A 187 21.04 1.21 6.48
N ASN A 188 20.00 1.59 5.72
CA ASN A 188 18.76 0.81 5.61
C ASN A 188 18.68 -0.06 4.33
N LYS A 189 19.79 -0.20 3.60
CA LYS A 189 19.84 -0.91 2.31
C LYS A 189 19.31 -2.34 2.46
N LYS A 190 18.15 -2.61 1.84
CA LYS A 190 17.46 -3.91 1.86
C LYS A 190 17.10 -4.41 3.27
N VAL A 191 17.02 -3.52 4.25
CA VAL A 191 16.51 -3.88 5.58
C VAL A 191 15.00 -4.14 5.47
N LEU A 192 14.55 -5.26 6.03
CA LEU A 192 13.17 -5.73 5.95
C LEU A 192 12.18 -4.69 6.52
N GLY A 193 11.07 -4.47 5.81
CA GLY A 193 9.99 -3.58 6.25
C GLY A 193 10.28 -2.07 6.11
N LYS A 194 11.46 -1.69 5.61
CA LYS A 194 11.75 -0.28 5.26
C LYS A 194 11.10 0.09 3.94
N MET A 195 10.63 1.33 3.84
CA MET A 195 10.01 1.85 2.63
C MET A 195 11.07 2.42 1.69
N LYS A 196 11.16 1.86 0.49
CA LYS A 196 12.06 2.31 -0.57
C LYS A 196 11.32 3.24 -1.51
N ASP A 197 11.93 4.36 -1.90
CA ASP A 197 11.41 5.18 -3.00
C ASP A 197 11.75 4.51 -4.35
N GLU A 198 10.70 4.09 -5.06
CA GLU A 198 10.78 3.37 -6.34
C GLU A 198 11.22 4.25 -7.51
N LEU A 199 11.19 5.58 -7.37
CA LEU A 199 11.71 6.50 -8.38
C LEU A 199 13.18 6.86 -8.15
N SER A 200 13.80 6.41 -7.06
CA SER A 200 15.21 6.63 -6.75
C SER A 200 15.60 8.12 -6.84
N SER A 201 14.81 8.97 -6.19
CA SER A 201 14.88 10.44 -6.23
C SER A 201 14.54 11.10 -7.57
N SER A 202 14.15 10.35 -8.61
CA SER A 202 13.64 10.93 -9.86
C SER A 202 12.32 11.62 -9.58
N LEU A 203 12.22 12.89 -9.95
CA LEU A 203 11.02 13.70 -9.70
C LEU A 203 9.85 13.15 -10.51
N ALA A 204 8.82 12.68 -9.81
CA ALA A 204 7.55 12.32 -10.42
C ALA A 204 6.88 13.56 -11.02
N VAL A 205 6.33 13.41 -12.21
CA VAL A 205 5.67 14.46 -12.98
C VAL A 205 4.17 14.18 -13.03
N GLU A 206 3.79 12.97 -13.39
CA GLU A 206 2.40 12.63 -13.68
C GLU A 206 2.12 11.15 -13.39
N PHE A 207 0.92 10.87 -12.90
CA PHE A 207 0.42 9.54 -12.62
C PHE A 207 -0.92 9.33 -13.33
N VAL A 208 -1.08 8.14 -13.93
CA VAL A 208 -2.30 7.67 -14.57
C VAL A 208 -2.62 6.24 -14.11
N GLY A 209 -3.77 6.05 -13.48
CA GLY A 209 -4.27 4.76 -13.02
C GLY A 209 -5.55 4.37 -13.75
N LEU A 210 -5.53 3.24 -14.48
CA LEU A 210 -6.68 2.78 -15.26
C LEU A 210 -7.53 1.76 -14.50
N LYS A 211 -6.88 0.77 -13.90
CA LYS A 211 -7.50 -0.28 -13.07
C LYS A 211 -6.45 -0.91 -12.15
N PRO A 212 -6.83 -1.71 -11.14
CA PRO A 212 -5.88 -2.43 -10.30
C PRO A 212 -4.84 -3.18 -11.16
N LYS A 213 -3.56 -3.05 -10.80
CA LYS A 213 -2.41 -3.60 -11.55
C LYS A 213 -2.28 -3.11 -13.01
N MET A 214 -2.87 -1.96 -13.34
CA MET A 214 -2.71 -1.28 -14.64
C MET A 214 -2.62 0.24 -14.47
N TYR A 215 -1.39 0.76 -14.49
CA TYR A 215 -1.09 2.16 -14.24
C TYR A 215 0.24 2.58 -14.86
N SER A 216 0.45 3.88 -14.98
CA SER A 216 1.72 4.47 -15.39
C SER A 216 2.08 5.65 -14.52
N LEU A 217 3.36 5.73 -14.14
CA LEU A 217 3.95 6.83 -13.40
C LEU A 217 5.11 7.39 -14.24
N LYS A 218 5.00 8.66 -14.62
CA LYS A 218 6.00 9.40 -15.36
C LYS A 218 6.84 10.23 -14.39
N SER A 219 8.15 10.11 -14.52
CA SER A 219 9.13 10.95 -13.84
C SER A 219 10.00 11.67 -14.87
N VAL A 220 10.82 12.62 -14.41
CA VAL A 220 11.75 13.36 -15.28
C VAL A 220 12.75 12.43 -16.01
N ALA A 221 13.14 11.32 -15.39
CA ALA A 221 14.13 10.41 -15.96
C ALA A 221 13.51 9.21 -16.70
N MET A 222 12.30 8.78 -16.32
CA MET A 222 11.72 7.51 -16.82
C MET A 222 10.20 7.43 -16.69
N GLU A 223 9.61 6.51 -17.47
CA GLU A 223 8.23 6.05 -17.31
C GLU A 223 8.20 4.65 -16.70
N LYS A 224 7.57 4.51 -15.54
CA LYS A 224 7.21 3.20 -14.98
C LYS A 224 5.80 2.85 -15.46
N LYS A 225 5.66 1.69 -16.11
CA LYS A 225 4.40 1.18 -16.66
C LYS A 225 4.12 -0.21 -16.14
N THR A 226 2.96 -0.41 -15.56
CA THR A 226 2.48 -1.70 -15.05
C THR A 226 1.19 -2.06 -15.76
N ALA A 227 1.11 -3.26 -16.33
CA ALA A 227 -0.10 -3.82 -16.91
C ALA A 227 -0.10 -5.34 -16.73
N LYS A 228 -0.69 -5.83 -15.64
CA LYS A 228 -0.71 -7.26 -15.32
C LYS A 228 -1.51 -8.04 -16.36
N GLY A 229 -0.93 -9.16 -16.81
CA GLY A 229 -1.46 -9.99 -17.89
C GLY A 229 -0.97 -9.58 -19.29
N VAL A 230 -0.32 -8.43 -19.44
CA VAL A 230 0.29 -7.99 -20.71
C VAL A 230 1.79 -8.30 -20.68
N SER A 231 2.35 -8.73 -21.82
CA SER A 231 3.78 -9.03 -21.90
C SER A 231 4.63 -7.77 -21.68
N LYS A 232 5.73 -7.90 -20.91
CA LYS A 232 6.66 -6.79 -20.64
C LYS A 232 7.19 -6.14 -21.93
N ARG A 233 7.44 -6.94 -22.97
CA ARG A 233 7.88 -6.46 -24.28
C ARG A 233 6.85 -5.52 -24.93
N ILE A 234 5.57 -5.88 -24.90
CA ILE A 234 4.50 -5.04 -25.44
C ILE A 234 4.40 -3.74 -24.64
N ILE A 235 4.44 -3.80 -23.31
CA ILE A 235 4.38 -2.62 -22.45
C ILE A 235 5.53 -1.63 -22.77
N GLN A 236 6.74 -2.14 -23.01
CA GLN A 236 7.90 -1.31 -23.32
C GLN A 236 7.86 -0.72 -24.75
N GLN A 237 7.44 -1.53 -25.73
CA GLN A 237 7.55 -1.17 -27.15
C GLN A 237 6.34 -0.40 -27.67
N GLN A 238 5.14 -0.71 -27.18
CA GLN A 238 3.87 -0.29 -27.79
C GLN A 238 2.99 0.57 -26.89
N ILE A 239 3.25 0.60 -25.58
CA ILE A 239 2.46 1.41 -24.64
C ILE A 239 3.31 2.60 -24.16
N ARG A 240 2.72 3.78 -24.17
CA ARG A 240 3.26 5.05 -23.69
C ARG A 240 2.41 5.58 -22.54
N HIS A 241 2.99 6.49 -21.76
CA HIS A 241 2.23 7.17 -20.71
C HIS A 241 1.07 8.00 -21.27
N SER A 242 1.22 8.49 -22.50
CA SER A 242 0.24 9.33 -23.20
C SER A 242 -0.92 8.57 -23.86
N ASP A 243 -0.86 7.23 -23.90
CA ASP A 243 -1.90 6.39 -24.51
C ASP A 243 -3.08 6.18 -23.54
#